data_AF-A0AB72Z3S3-F1
#
_entry.id   AF-A0AB72Z3S3-F1
#
_cell.length_a   1.000
_cell.length_b   1.000
_cell.length_c   1.000
_cell.angle_alpha   90.00
_cell.angle_beta   90.00
_cell.angle_gamma   90.00
#
_symmetry.space_group_name_H-M   'P 1'
#
loop_
_entity.id
_entity.type
_entity.pdbx_description
1 polymer ?
#
loop_
_entity_poly.entity_id
_entity_poly.type
_entity_poly.pdbx_seq_one_letter_code
_entity_poly.pdbx_strand_id
1 'polypeptide(L)' 'MIRTIIANVVSRKTVNDQAVISWDDDKYGEPTEENVLKALKDLQVDFDDVIDTDDSVEEYLDVFDIEADED' A
#
# COMPACT_ATOMS: atom_id res chain seq x y z
N MET A 1 7.50 4.22 -14.19
CA MET A 1 6.34 3.58 -14.86
C MET A 1 5.29 3.41 -13.79
N ILE A 2 4.04 3.79 -14.03
CA ILE A 2 2.99 3.65 -13.01
C ILE A 2 2.24 2.35 -13.28
N ARG A 3 2.11 1.49 -12.26
CA ARG A 3 1.33 0.26 -12.26
C ARG A 3 0.46 0.18 -11.02
N THR A 4 -0.63 -0.57 -11.10
CA THR A 4 -1.47 -0.85 -9.94
C THR A 4 -0.92 -2.07 -9.22
N ILE A 5 -0.76 -1.97 -7.91
CA ILE A 5 -0.43 -3.11 -7.05
C ILE A 5 -1.55 -3.31 -6.04
N ILE A 6 -1.75 -4.57 -5.68
CA ILE A 6 -2.63 -4.98 -4.61
C ILE A 6 -1.73 -5.49 -3.49
N ALA A 7 -1.90 -4.98 -2.29
CA ALA A 7 -1.10 -5.40 -1.15
C ALA A 7 -1.97 -5.61 0.07
N ASN A 8 -1.69 -6.68 0.82
CA ASN A 8 -2.30 -6.86 2.13
C ASN A 8 -1.57 -5.98 3.14
N VAL A 9 -2.29 -5.04 3.74
CA VAL A 9 -1.78 -4.13 4.76
C VAL A 9 -2.37 -4.48 6.12
N VAL A 10 -1.52 -4.49 7.13
CA VAL A 10 -1.96 -4.64 8.53
C VAL A 10 -1.80 -3.31 9.22
N SER A 11 -2.89 -2.83 9.80
CA SER A 11 -2.87 -1.65 10.65
C SER A 11 -3.11 -2.07 12.11
N ARG A 12 -2.84 -1.15 13.03
CA ARG A 12 -3.09 -1.40 14.45
C ARG A 12 -4.57 -1.63 14.78
N LYS A 13 -5.47 -1.22 13.89
CA LYS A 13 -6.93 -1.28 14.04
C LYS A 13 -7.55 -2.41 13.21
N THR A 14 -6.98 -2.72 12.05
CA THR A 14 -7.47 -3.75 11.12
C THR A 14 -6.39 -4.80 10.91
N VAL A 15 -6.72 -6.04 11.22
CA VAL A 15 -5.79 -7.17 11.23
C VAL A 15 -5.38 -7.65 9.84
N ASN A 16 -6.12 -7.31 8.79
CA ASN A 16 -5.77 -7.61 7.39
C ASN A 16 -6.73 -6.85 6.46
N ASP A 17 -6.20 -5.86 5.74
CA ASP A 17 -6.94 -5.09 4.74
C ASP A 17 -6.23 -5.20 3.39
N GLN A 18 -6.98 -5.21 2.29
CA GLN A 18 -6.41 -5.28 0.95
C GLN A 18 -6.40 -3.87 0.34
N ALA A 19 -5.22 -3.29 0.18
CA ALA A 19 -5.04 -1.96 -0.37
C ALA A 19 -4.70 -2.04 -1.86
N VAL A 20 -5.43 -1.26 -2.67
CA VAL A 20 -5.10 -1.04 -4.09
C VAL A 20 -4.31 0.26 -4.19
N ILE A 21 -3.05 0.14 -4.59
CA ILE A 21 -2.07 1.23 -4.57
C ILE A 21 -1.59 1.51 -5.99
N SER A 22 -1.66 2.78 -6.38
CA SER A 22 -1.00 3.26 -7.60
C SER A 22 0.51 3.40 -7.34
N TRP A 23 1.30 2.49 -7.91
CA TRP A 23 2.74 2.42 -7.68
C TRP A 23 3.55 2.98 -8.83
N ASP A 24 4.41 3.96 -8.55
CA ASP A 24 5.36 4.51 -9.53
C ASP A 24 6.76 3.94 -9.33
N ASP A 25 7.14 2.95 -10.16
CA ASP A 25 8.46 2.33 -10.10
C ASP A 25 9.62 3.32 -10.31
N ASP A 26 9.38 4.46 -10.97
CA ASP A 26 10.42 5.48 -11.20
C ASP A 26 10.69 6.30 -9.93
N LYS A 27 9.66 6.48 -9.08
CA LYS A 27 9.77 7.23 -7.81
C LYS A 27 10.16 6.35 -6.63
N TYR A 28 9.55 5.16 -6.54
CA TYR A 28 9.65 4.31 -5.35
C TYR A 28 10.46 3.03 -5.59
N GLY A 29 10.88 2.77 -6.83
CA GLY A 29 11.56 1.53 -7.22
C GLY A 29 10.60 0.34 -7.28
N GLU A 30 11.13 -0.88 -7.18
CA GLU A 30 10.29 -2.08 -7.17
C GLU A 30 9.35 -2.10 -5.93
N PRO A 31 8.06 -2.49 -6.08
CA PRO A 31 7.08 -2.59 -5.01
C PRO A 31 7.35 -3.82 -4.14
N THR A 32 8.44 -3.75 -3.37
CA THR A 32 8.75 -4.72 -2.33
C THR A 32 7.99 -4.37 -1.05
N GLU A 33 7.79 -5.36 -0.18
CA GLU A 33 7.12 -5.19 1.12
C GLU A 33 7.70 -4.02 1.92
N GLU A 34 9.03 -3.90 1.94
CA GLU A 34 9.73 -2.81 2.61
C GLU A 34 9.45 -1.44 1.95
N ASN A 35 9.50 -1.36 0.62
CA ASN A 35 9.27 -0.10 -0.09
C ASN A 35 7.82 0.35 0.02
N VAL A 36 6.86 -0.58 -0.13
CA VAL A 36 5.44 -0.30 0.01
C VAL A 36 5.12 0.14 1.43
N LEU A 37 5.60 -0.58 2.46
CA LEU A 37 5.42 -0.18 3.85
C LEU A 37 6.01 1.21 4.15
N LYS A 38 7.17 1.52 3.59
CA LYS A 38 7.81 2.83 3.74
C LYS A 38 6.98 3.93 3.07
N ALA A 39 6.51 3.70 1.85
CA ALA A 39 5.72 4.68 1.11
C ALA A 39 4.35 4.94 1.77
N LEU A 40 3.73 3.90 2.33
CA LEU A 40 2.50 4.00 3.13
C LEU A 40 2.71 4.80 4.41
N LYS A 41 3.81 4.54 5.15
CA LYS A 41 4.16 5.29 6.38
C LYS A 41 4.46 6.76 6.11
N ASP A 42 5.07 7.05 4.98
CA ASP A 42 5.42 8.42 4.59
C ASP A 42 4.22 9.17 3.95
N LEU A 43 3.05 8.53 3.84
CA LEU A 43 1.85 9.03 3.15
C LEU A 43 2.16 9.51 1.73
N GLN A 44 3.15 8.87 1.09
CA GLN A 44 3.64 9.26 -0.24
C GLN A 44 2.90 8.54 -1.38
N VAL A 45 1.97 7.64 -1.07
CA VAL A 45 1.15 6.92 -2.05
C VAL A 45 -0.32 7.33 -1.93
N ASP A 46 -0.93 7.61 -3.07
CA ASP A 46 -2.38 7.79 -3.20
C ASP A 46 -3.01 6.40 -3.34
N PHE A 47 -3.99 6.12 -2.49
CA PHE A 47 -4.81 4.91 -2.61
C PHE A 47 -5.90 5.18 -3.64
N ASP A 48 -5.99 4.33 -4.67
CA ASP A 48 -7.01 4.48 -5.71
C ASP A 48 -8.41 4.11 -5.16
N ASP A 49 -8.46 3.13 -4.23
CA ASP A 49 -9.63 2.73 -3.46
C ASP A 49 -9.18 2.24 -2.07
N VAL A 50 -9.84 2.70 -1.00
CA VAL A 50 -9.50 2.35 0.39
C VAL A 50 -10.72 1.68 1.02
N ILE A 51 -10.61 0.39 1.34
CA ILE A 51 -11.70 -0.41 1.93
C ILE A 51 -11.76 -0.20 3.46
N ASP A 52 -11.42 0.96 4.02
CA ASP A 52 -12.06 1.44 5.25
C ASP A 52 -11.73 2.91 5.53
N THR A 53 -12.77 3.72 5.40
CA THR A 53 -12.80 5.10 5.87
C THR A 53 -12.98 5.13 7.39
N ASP A 54 -11.88 5.19 8.14
CA ASP A 54 -11.91 5.79 9.48
C ASP A 54 -10.67 6.66 9.64
N ASP A 55 -10.90 7.95 9.43
CA ASP A 55 -10.05 9.12 9.71
C ASP A 55 -8.96 8.78 10.76
N SER A 56 -7.72 8.59 10.30
CA SER A 56 -6.51 8.21 11.07
C SER A 56 -6.13 6.72 10.99
N VAL A 57 -5.55 6.29 9.85
CA VAL A 57 -4.48 5.28 9.94
C VAL A 57 -3.29 5.94 10.64
N GLU A 58 -3.24 5.83 11.96
CA GLU A 58 -2.11 6.35 12.72
C GLU A 58 -0.84 5.50 12.53
N GLU A 59 -0.96 4.20 12.21
CA GLU A 59 0.20 3.30 12.02
C GLU A 59 -0.14 2.08 11.12
N TYR A 60 0.36 2.08 9.88
CA TYR A 60 0.56 0.84 9.10
C TYR A 60 1.72 0.06 9.73
N LEU A 61 1.45 -1.19 10.14
CA LEU A 61 2.40 -2.04 10.84
C LEU A 61 3.19 -2.91 9.88
N ASP A 62 2.51 -3.51 8.91
CA ASP A 62 3.07 -4.54 8.03
C ASP A 62 2.41 -4.54 6.65
N VAL A 63 3.14 -5.00 5.64
CA VAL A 63 2.66 -5.20 4.27
C VAL A 63 3.18 -6.54 3.78
N PHE A 64 2.30 -7.35 3.22
CA PHE A 64 2.66 -8.63 2.63
C PHE A 64 1.76 -8.96 1.43
N ASP A 65 2.13 -10.01 0.69
CA ASP A 65 1.35 -10.55 -0.44
C ASP A 65 1.04 -9.45 -1.47
N ILE A 66 2.12 -8.86 -1.99
CA ILE A 66 2.05 -7.83 -3.03
C ILE A 66 1.89 -8.52 -4.38
N GLU A 67 0.74 -8.32 -5.00
CA GLU A 67 0.48 -8.71 -6.37
C GLU A 67 0.50 -7.46 -7.25
N ALA A 68 1.25 -7.50 -8.34
CA ALA A 68 1.14 -6.49 -9.38
C ALA A 68 -0.04 -6.89 -10.27
N ASP A 69 -1.00 -5.99 -10.48
CA ASP A 69 -2.04 -6.19 -11.47
C ASP A 69 -1.38 -6.04 -12.85
N GLU A 70 -0.89 -7.17 -13.38
CA GLU A 70 -0.38 -7.26 -14.74
C GLU A 70 -1.58 -7.29 -15.69
N ASP A 71 -1.98 -6.12 -16.18
CA ASP A 71 -3.01 -5.91 -17.22
C ASP A 71 -2.85 -6.86 -18.44
#